data_AF-A0A1H2XU67-F1
#
_entry.id   AF-A0A1H2XU67-F1
#
_cell.length_a   1.000
_cell.length_b   1.000
_cell.length_c   1.000
_cell.angle_alpha   90.00
_cell.angle_beta   90.00
_cell.angle_gamma   90.00
#
_symmetry.space_group_name_H-M   'P 1'
#
loop_
_entity.id
_entity.type
_entity.pdbx_description
1 polymer ?
#
loop_
_entity_poly.entity_id
_entity_poly.type
_entity_poly.pdbx_seq_one_letter_code
_entity_poly.pdbx_strand_id
1 'polypeptide(L)'
;QNLTVLTPVKKQKGQHHLEPQDQWLSTAISRIRQPIEALFAWIEEKTGIECAGQVRSYQGHMVHVFGKLAAALFFWNFLRASS
;
A
#
# COMPACT_ATOMS: atom_id res chain seq x y z
N GLN A 1 -5.99 5.91 22.36
CA GLN A 1 -6.94 5.84 21.22
C GLN A 1 -7.36 4.39 21.06
N ASN A 2 -8.66 4.07 21.02
CA ASN A 2 -9.16 2.72 20.74
C ASN A 2 -9.29 2.56 19.22
N LEU A 3 -8.30 1.94 18.57
CA LEU A 3 -8.32 1.61 17.15
C LEU A 3 -8.68 0.12 17.00
N THR A 4 -9.81 -0.18 16.37
CA THR A 4 -10.17 -1.55 15.99
C THR A 4 -9.68 -1.83 14.57
N VAL A 5 -8.68 -2.69 14.44
CA VAL A 5 -8.11 -3.06 13.14
C VAL A 5 -8.94 -4.20 12.54
N LEU A 6 -9.59 -3.92 11.40
CA LEU A 6 -10.34 -4.92 10.65
C LEU A 6 -9.41 -5.61 9.64
N THR A 7 -9.17 -6.90 9.85
CA THR A 7 -8.38 -7.74 8.94
C THR A 7 -9.24 -8.82 8.30
N PRO A 8 -8.94 -9.26 7.08
CA PRO A 8 -9.53 -10.46 6.52
C PRO A 8 -9.38 -11.65 7.49
N VAL A 9 -10.39 -12.52 7.53
CA VAL A 9 -10.41 -13.67 8.44
C VAL A 9 -9.39 -14.70 7.95
N LYS A 10 -8.45 -15.08 8.84
CA LYS A 10 -7.44 -16.08 8.52
C LYS A 10 -8.04 -17.48 8.60
N LYS A 11 -7.81 -18.30 7.57
CA LYS A 11 -8.18 -19.72 7.58
C LYS A 11 -7.40 -20.48 8.66
N GLN A 12 -8.08 -21.40 9.35
CA GLN A 12 -7.41 -22.31 10.27
C GLN A 12 -6.68 -23.43 9.49
N LYS A 13 -5.65 -24.02 10.11
CA LYS A 13 -4.89 -25.12 9.49
C LYS A 13 -5.82 -26.32 9.29
N GLY A 14 -5.94 -26.79 8.05
CA GLY A 14 -6.85 -27.90 7.68
C GLY A 14 -8.27 -27.47 7.27
N GLN A 15 -8.60 -26.18 7.34
CA GLN A 15 -9.88 -25.65 6.88
C GLN A 15 -9.87 -25.37 5.38
N HIS A 16 -10.69 -26.08 4.61
CA HIS A 16 -10.78 -25.89 3.15
C HIS A 16 -11.53 -24.59 2.78
N HIS A 17 -12.67 -24.35 3.44
CA HIS A 17 -13.56 -23.22 3.15
C HIS A 17 -13.87 -22.41 4.42
N LEU A 18 -13.93 -21.08 4.28
CA LEU A 18 -14.41 -20.19 5.35
C LEU A 18 -15.93 -20.17 5.36
N GLU A 19 -16.57 -19.84 6.48
CA GLU A 19 -18.01 -19.60 6.47
C GLU A 19 -18.36 -18.49 5.46
N PRO A 20 -19.51 -18.56 4.76
CA PRO A 20 -19.87 -17.58 3.73
C PRO A 20 -19.80 -16.13 4.22
N GLN A 21 -20.23 -15.87 5.45
CA GLN A 21 -20.17 -14.57 6.11
C GLN A 21 -18.74 -14.03 6.25
N ASP A 22 -17.77 -14.89 6.62
CA ASP A 22 -16.37 -14.52 6.79
C ASP A 22 -15.70 -14.25 5.45
N GLN A 23 -16.14 -14.96 4.39
CA GLN A 23 -15.66 -14.71 3.03
C GLN A 23 -16.14 -13.38 2.50
N TRP A 24 -17.40 -13.03 2.76
CA TRP A 24 -17.97 -11.76 2.33
C TRP A 24 -17.27 -10.60 3.03
N LEU A 25 -17.08 -10.71 4.35
CA LEU A 25 -16.34 -9.73 5.12
C LEU A 25 -14.89 -9.60 4.62
N SER A 26 -14.19 -10.73 4.42
CA SER A 26 -12.81 -10.72 3.91
C SER A 26 -12.71 -10.12 2.51
N THR A 27 -13.69 -10.39 1.64
CA THR A 27 -13.75 -9.82 0.29
C THR A 27 -13.96 -8.31 0.34
N ALA A 28 -14.88 -7.84 1.20
CA ALA A 28 -15.12 -6.41 1.38
C ALA A 28 -13.86 -5.69 1.88
N ILE A 29 -13.19 -6.24 2.90
CA ILE A 29 -11.94 -5.68 3.44
C ILE A 29 -10.85 -5.66 2.36
N SER A 30 -10.68 -6.74 1.60
CA SER A 30 -9.68 -6.81 0.53
C SER A 30 -9.95 -5.78 -0.58
N ARG A 31 -11.20 -5.59 -0.99
CA ARG A 31 -11.57 -4.58 -2.00
C ARG A 31 -11.18 -3.16 -1.59
N ILE A 32 -11.31 -2.84 -0.30
CA ILE A 32 -10.92 -1.52 0.23
C ILE A 32 -9.39 -1.37 0.26
N ARG A 33 -8.66 -2.44 0.57
CA ARG A 33 -7.19 -2.44 0.65
C ARG A 33 -6.51 -2.40 -0.71
N GLN A 34 -7.05 -3.11 -1.70
CA GLN A 34 -6.49 -3.22 -3.05
C GLN A 34 -6.06 -1.89 -3.68
N PRO A 35 -6.87 -0.79 -3.68
CA PRO A 35 -6.43 0.48 -4.25
C PRO A 35 -5.25 1.11 -3.51
N ILE A 36 -5.16 0.92 -2.19
CA ILE A 36 -4.05 1.42 -1.37
C ILE A 36 -2.77 0.64 -1.72
N GLU A 37 -2.87 -0.68 -1.79
CA GLU A 37 -1.77 -1.56 -2.18
C GLU A 37 -1.29 -1.27 -3.62
N ALA A 38 -2.22 -1.07 -4.55
CA ALA A 38 -1.92 -0.69 -5.93
C ALA A 38 -1.23 0.68 -6.03
N LEU A 39 -1.67 1.67 -5.24
CA LEU A 39 -1.04 2.98 -5.17
C LEU A 39 0.41 2.89 -4.70
N PHE A 40 0.67 2.19 -3.60
CA PHE A 40 2.03 2.05 -3.07
C PHE A 40 2.93 1.25 -4.00
N ALA A 41 2.40 0.17 -4.60
CA ALA A 41 3.13 -0.59 -5.61
C ALA A 41 3.52 0.29 -6.82
N TRP A 42 2.61 1.15 -7.27
CA TRP A 42 2.89 2.07 -8.37
C TRP A 42 3.94 3.13 -7.99
N ILE A 43 3.87 3.71 -6.79
CA ILE A 43 4.88 4.67 -6.31
C ILE A 43 6.25 4.00 -6.26
N GLU A 44 6.32 2.77 -5.75
CA GLU A 44 7.57 2.00 -5.71
C GLU A 44 8.09 1.72 -7.12
N GLU A 45 7.25 1.23 -8.03
CA GLU A 45 7.65 0.96 -9.42
C GLU A 45 8.21 2.21 -10.11
N LYS A 46 7.59 3.38 -9.92
CA LYS A 46 8.00 4.61 -10.59
C LYS A 46 9.20 5.29 -9.97
N THR A 47 9.43 5.09 -8.67
CA THR A 47 10.42 5.91 -7.94
C THR A 47 11.47 5.09 -7.21
N GLY A 48 11.22 3.84 -6.84
CA GLY A 48 12.11 3.06 -5.98
C GLY A 48 12.25 3.69 -4.60
N ILE A 49 11.12 3.97 -3.94
CA ILE A 49 11.05 4.65 -2.65
C ILE A 49 11.54 3.75 -1.51
N GLU A 50 11.43 2.43 -1.61
CA GLU A 50 11.87 1.46 -0.60
C GLU A 50 13.39 1.49 -0.35
N CYS A 51 14.17 1.96 -1.33
CA CYS A 51 15.61 2.22 -1.16
C CYS A 51 15.91 3.21 -0.02
N ALA A 52 14.93 4.03 0.39
CA ALA A 52 15.04 4.88 1.57
C ALA A 52 15.43 4.08 2.83
N GLY A 53 14.98 2.83 2.97
CA GLY A 53 15.28 1.98 4.13
C GLY A 53 16.77 1.68 4.35
N GLN A 54 17.61 1.92 3.33
CA GLN A 54 19.06 1.77 3.43
C GLN A 54 19.77 3.03 3.97
N VAL A 55 19.09 4.17 4.01
CA VAL A 55 19.66 5.46 4.42
C VAL A 55 19.79 5.52 5.94
N ARG A 56 21.03 5.65 6.43
CA ARG A 56 21.35 5.60 7.88
C ARG A 56 21.15 6.92 8.61
N SER A 57 21.09 8.06 7.90
CA SER A 57 20.85 9.37 8.49
C SER A 57 19.37 9.73 8.44
N TYR A 58 18.82 10.23 9.54
CA TYR A 58 17.41 10.66 9.59
C TYR A 58 17.10 11.77 8.58
N GLN A 59 17.98 12.78 8.49
CA GLN A 59 17.82 13.89 7.54
C GLN A 59 17.88 13.38 6.09
N GLY A 60 18.83 12.49 5.77
CA GLY A 60 18.94 11.88 4.45
C GLY A 60 17.71 11.04 4.11
N HIS A 61 17.21 10.26 5.07
CA HIS A 61 16.00 9.47 4.92
C HIS A 61 14.79 10.35 4.58
N MET A 62 14.62 11.47 5.29
CA MET A 62 13.51 12.37 5.06
C MET A 62 13.56 13.04 3.69
N VAL A 63 14.73 13.56 3.29
CA VAL A 63 14.89 14.15 1.95
C VAL A 63 14.65 13.10 0.87
N HIS A 64 15.11 11.86 1.07
CA HIS A 64 14.89 10.77 0.13
C HIS A 64 13.40 10.45 -0.04
N VAL A 65 12.66 10.21 1.06
CA VAL A 65 11.23 9.89 1.02
C VAL A 65 10.43 11.01 0.37
N PHE A 66 10.60 12.26 0.81
CA PHE A 66 9.85 13.38 0.26
C PHE A 66 10.22 13.67 -1.20
N GLY A 67 11.49 13.50 -1.59
CA GLY A 67 11.92 13.65 -2.98
C GLY A 67 11.28 12.60 -3.90
N LYS A 68 11.22 11.34 -3.47
CA LYS A 68 10.57 10.26 -4.22
C LYS A 68 9.06 10.48 -4.34
N LEU A 69 8.39 10.92 -3.27
CA LEU A 69 6.97 11.27 -3.31
C LEU A 69 6.69 12.43 -4.27
N ALA A 70 7.52 13.48 -4.26
CA ALA A 70 7.41 14.59 -5.19
C ALA A 70 7.58 14.12 -6.65
N ALA A 71 8.54 13.23 -6.92
CA ALA A 71 8.72 12.63 -8.24
C ALA A 71 7.50 11.79 -8.67
N ALA A 72 6.93 10.98 -7.77
CA ALA A 72 5.72 10.20 -8.05
C ALA A 72 4.54 11.11 -8.45
N LEU A 73 4.31 12.20 -7.70
CA LEU A 73 3.26 13.17 -8.01
C LEU A 73 3.50 13.90 -9.33
N PHE A 74 4.77 14.21 -9.65
CA PHE A 74 5.14 14.79 -10.94
C PHE A 74 4.80 13.83 -12.09
N PHE A 75 5.19 12.56 -12.00
CA PHE A 75 4.85 11.55 -13.01
C PHE A 75 3.34 11.40 -13.17
N TRP A 76 2.59 11.36 -12.05
CA TRP A 76 1.13 11.29 -12.08
C TRP A 76 0.50 12.47 -12.83
N ASN A 77 0.96 13.69 -12.54
CA ASN A 77 0.45 14.90 -13.18
C ASN A 77 0.82 14.96 -14.67
N PHE A 78 2.06 14.58 -15.01
CA PHE A 78 2.54 14.53 -16.39
C PHE A 78 1.75 13.52 -17.24
N LEU A 79 1.52 12.31 -16.72
CA LEU A 79 0.68 11.30 -17.35
C LEU A 79 -0.74 11.83 -17.62
N ARG A 80 -1.32 12.55 -16.65
CA ARG A 80 -2.66 13.13 -16.79
C ARG A 80 -2.73 14.28 -17.79
N ALA A 81 -1.70 15.12 -17.87
CA ALA A 81 -1.65 16.25 -18.78
C ALA A 81 -1.35 15.84 -20.24
N SER A 82 -0.78 14.65 -20.44
CA SER A 82 -0.41 14.10 -21.74
C SER A 82 -1.48 13.17 -22.34
N SER A 83 -2.59 12.97 -21.63
CA SER A 83 -3.76 12.17 -22.04
C SER A 83 -4.93 13.06 -22.43
#